data_AF-A0A9J2PLH5-F1
#
_entry.id   AF-A0A9J2PLH5-F1
#
_cell.length_a   1.000
_cell.length_b   1.000
_cell.length_c   1.000
_cell.angle_alpha   90.00
_cell.angle_beta   90.00
_cell.angle_gamma   90.00
#
_symmetry.space_group_name_H-M   'P 1'
#
loop_
_entity.id
_entity.type
_entity.pdbx_description
1 polymer ?
#
loop_
_entity_poly.entity_id
_entity_poly.type
_entity_poly.pdbx_seq_one_letter_code
_entity_poly.pdbx_strand_id
1 'polypeptide(L)'
;MDQEADMGDGQLSAQVGFRRRSTSVSDDYSVQKTNDDATECKFAAVSLNYYKDDYLKRFVLACGEHKFHRDPEISRGYWARVTAIRSIVDAFLQLSAQVGFRRRSTSVSDDYSVQKTNDDATECKFAAVSLNYYKDDYLKRFVLACGEHKFHRDPEISRGYWARVTAIRSIVDAFLQQVGPSCQIVNIGSGFDTLYWRLKEANARFYKFVDVDFSSVTAKKIHQIRKPGTPNLVAMFSEPPREAEHSDLHAGDYELIGADLRQPDELKGKLELASLDFGLPTLFIAECVLVYMGVSHSGRMLAKLATWFNTAVFVNYEQVNMKDSFGEVMEKNLQQRGIVLPGLTACTNIESQKQRFLDNHWEHVDVWTMNEIYQKKLPQDEVKRIEAIELLDERELLTQLLHHYCIAIATKGIAAKYPQLKCFF
;
A
#
# COMPACT_ATOMS: atom_id res chain seq x y z
N MET A 1 51.69 27.14 -37.57
CA MET A 1 50.37 26.51 -37.53
C MET A 1 50.05 25.86 -38.89
N ASP A 2 51.03 25.32 -39.62
CA ASP A 2 50.83 24.77 -40.98
C ASP A 2 51.74 23.57 -41.32
N GLN A 3 52.26 22.82 -40.34
CA GLN A 3 53.05 21.60 -40.61
C GLN A 3 52.52 20.32 -39.96
N GLU A 4 51.44 20.42 -39.16
CA GLU A 4 50.84 19.24 -38.50
C GLU A 4 49.55 18.76 -39.18
N ALA A 5 49.14 19.38 -40.29
CA ALA A 5 47.90 19.05 -40.99
C ALA A 5 48.03 17.88 -41.99
N ASP A 6 49.24 17.37 -42.24
CA ASP A 6 49.50 16.40 -43.33
C ASP A 6 50.13 15.07 -42.86
N MET A 7 50.08 14.76 -41.56
CA MET A 7 50.56 13.48 -41.03
C MET A 7 49.39 12.55 -40.71
N GLY A 8 49.28 11.45 -41.47
CA GLY A 8 48.23 10.45 -41.28
C GLY A 8 48.25 9.79 -39.90
N ASP A 9 47.07 9.36 -39.43
CA ASP A 9 46.77 8.84 -38.08
C ASP A 9 47.77 7.84 -37.49
N GLY A 10 48.50 7.09 -38.34
CA GLY A 10 49.53 6.15 -37.92
C GLY A 10 50.77 6.80 -37.28
N GLN A 11 51.17 8.01 -37.68
CA GLN A 11 52.38 8.68 -37.15
C GLN A 11 52.10 9.51 -35.88
N LEU A 12 50.87 10.01 -35.71
CA LEU A 12 50.42 10.66 -34.48
C LEU A 12 50.36 9.68 -33.30
N SER A 13 49.93 8.44 -33.51
CA SER A 13 49.91 7.42 -32.46
C SER A 13 51.31 7.03 -31.96
N ALA A 14 52.31 7.01 -32.85
CA ALA A 14 53.70 6.72 -32.51
C ALA A 14 54.38 7.85 -31.71
N GLN A 15 54.08 9.12 -32.01
CA GLN A 15 54.59 10.26 -31.23
C GLN A 15 53.88 10.43 -29.88
N VAL A 16 52.60 10.07 -29.77
CA VAL A 16 51.87 10.04 -28.49
C VAL A 16 52.37 8.88 -27.60
N GLY A 17 52.74 7.75 -28.20
CA GLY A 17 53.33 6.60 -27.49
C GLY A 17 54.69 6.90 -26.83
N PHE A 18 55.53 7.73 -27.46
CA PHE A 18 56.87 8.08 -26.94
C PHE A 18 56.85 9.13 -25.82
N ARG A 19 55.72 9.80 -25.56
CA ARG A 19 55.58 10.77 -24.44
C ARG A 19 55.02 10.16 -23.15
N ARG A 20 54.70 8.86 -23.11
CA ARG A 20 54.44 8.15 -21.86
C ARG A 20 55.74 7.99 -21.07
N ARG A 21 56.05 8.98 -20.24
CA ARG A 21 57.08 8.86 -19.19
C ARG A 21 56.81 7.61 -18.36
N SER A 22 57.88 6.86 -18.14
CA SER A 22 57.98 5.59 -17.42
C SER A 22 57.80 5.73 -15.90
N THR A 23 56.64 6.22 -15.46
CA THR A 23 56.22 6.17 -14.05
C THR A 23 54.72 5.87 -14.00
N SER A 24 54.37 4.59 -14.04
CA SER A 24 52.98 4.15 -13.85
C SER A 24 52.61 4.35 -12.39
N VAL A 25 51.98 5.48 -12.09
CA VAL A 25 51.14 5.59 -10.88
C VAL A 25 49.84 4.85 -11.20
N SER A 26 49.32 4.05 -10.27
CA SER A 26 48.13 3.20 -10.51
C SER A 26 46.98 4.00 -11.14
N ASP A 27 46.19 3.38 -12.00
CA ASP A 27 45.06 4.04 -12.69
C ASP A 27 44.13 4.77 -11.70
N ASP A 28 43.94 4.20 -10.50
CA ASP A 28 43.17 4.80 -9.41
C ASP A 28 43.75 6.13 -8.91
N TYR A 29 45.09 6.26 -8.81
CA TYR A 29 45.73 7.51 -8.38
C TYR A 29 45.52 8.63 -9.39
N SER A 30 45.55 8.30 -10.68
CA SER A 30 45.34 9.27 -11.76
C SER A 30 43.90 9.79 -11.77
N VAL A 31 42.93 8.91 -11.50
CA VAL A 31 41.51 9.28 -11.36
C VAL A 31 41.28 10.14 -10.11
N GLN A 32 41.86 9.75 -8.97
CA GLN A 32 41.77 10.52 -7.72
C GLN A 32 42.32 11.94 -7.90
N LYS A 33 43.51 12.07 -8.48
CA LYS A 33 44.13 13.38 -8.73
C LYS A 33 43.30 14.25 -9.69
N THR A 34 42.66 13.64 -10.68
CA THR A 34 41.76 14.36 -11.61
C THR A 34 40.50 14.85 -10.88
N ASN A 35 39.95 14.05 -9.97
CA ASN A 35 38.82 14.46 -9.14
C ASN A 35 39.18 15.60 -8.18
N ASP A 36 40.36 15.53 -7.55
CA ASP A 36 40.85 16.56 -6.64
C ASP A 36 41.10 17.87 -7.38
N ASP A 37 41.79 17.82 -8.53
CA ASP A 37 42.02 18.99 -9.39
C ASP A 37 40.70 19.61 -9.89
N ALA A 38 39.71 18.78 -10.25
CA ALA A 38 38.38 19.26 -10.63
C ALA A 38 37.66 19.95 -9.46
N THR A 39 37.82 19.45 -8.24
CA THR A 39 37.23 20.03 -7.03
C THR A 39 37.88 21.36 -6.68
N GLU A 40 39.20 21.46 -6.79
CA GLU A 40 39.94 22.72 -6.63
C GLU A 40 39.54 23.76 -7.69
N CYS A 41 39.41 23.36 -8.96
CA CYS A 41 38.99 24.27 -10.03
C CYS A 41 37.58 24.81 -9.82
N LYS A 42 36.65 23.97 -9.34
CA LYS A 42 35.30 24.41 -8.95
C LYS A 42 35.36 25.40 -7.78
N PHE A 43 36.24 25.18 -6.81
CA PHE A 43 36.39 26.06 -5.65
C PHE A 43 36.96 27.43 -6.04
N ALA A 44 37.94 27.46 -6.95
CA ALA A 44 38.45 28.70 -7.52
C ALA A 44 37.35 29.50 -8.24
N ALA A 45 36.52 28.83 -9.04
CA ALA A 45 35.39 29.48 -9.73
C ALA A 45 34.35 30.05 -8.75
N VAL A 46 34.01 29.32 -7.67
CA VAL A 46 33.11 29.78 -6.61
C VAL A 46 33.70 30.97 -5.85
N SER A 47 34.99 30.94 -5.54
CA SER A 47 35.70 32.02 -4.82
C SER A 47 35.75 33.32 -5.62
N LEU A 48 35.69 33.22 -6.94
CA LEU A 48 35.62 34.34 -7.88
C LEU A 48 34.16 34.73 -8.23
N ASN A 49 33.16 34.21 -7.50
CA ASN A 49 31.73 34.49 -7.69
C ASN A 49 31.16 34.13 -9.07
N TYR A 50 31.74 33.15 -9.78
CA TYR A 50 31.12 32.65 -11.01
C TYR A 50 29.77 31.98 -10.71
N TYR A 51 29.69 31.19 -9.63
CA TYR A 51 28.43 30.63 -9.13
C TYR A 51 28.52 30.35 -7.63
N LYS A 52 27.37 30.25 -6.96
CA LYS A 52 27.30 29.99 -5.52
C LYS A 52 27.30 28.48 -5.22
N ASP A 53 28.16 28.05 -4.31
CA ASP A 53 28.17 26.73 -3.69
C ASP A 53 28.85 26.79 -2.31
N ASP A 54 28.05 26.78 -1.24
CA ASP A 54 28.54 26.98 0.13
C ASP A 54 29.23 25.72 0.71
N TYR A 55 29.11 24.58 0.03
CA TYR A 55 29.58 23.27 0.51
C TYR A 55 30.95 22.91 -0.05
N LEU A 56 31.31 23.46 -1.20
CA LEU A 56 32.51 23.06 -1.95
C LEU A 56 33.82 23.24 -1.16
N LYS A 57 33.86 24.21 -0.24
CA LYS A 57 34.97 24.41 0.71
C LYS A 57 35.25 23.21 1.63
N ARG A 58 34.29 22.30 1.81
CA ARG A 58 34.44 21.09 2.66
C ARG A 58 35.14 19.95 1.93
N PHE A 59 35.28 20.05 0.61
CA PHE A 59 35.81 19.00 -0.27
C PHE A 59 37.18 19.35 -0.85
N VAL A 60 37.72 20.52 -0.53
CA VAL A 60 39.09 20.92 -0.90
C VAL A 60 40.00 20.57 0.27
N LEU A 61 41.08 19.83 0.00
CA LEU A 61 42.12 19.55 0.98
C LEU A 61 42.77 20.88 1.40
N ALA A 62 42.94 21.10 2.71
CA ALA A 62 43.41 22.36 3.27
C ALA A 62 44.85 22.68 2.83
N CYS A 63 44.98 23.37 1.70
CA CYS A 63 46.24 23.99 1.26
C CYS A 63 46.21 25.46 1.67
N GLY A 64 47.08 25.83 2.61
CA GLY A 64 47.12 27.15 3.23
C GLY A 64 47.28 28.28 2.22
N GLU A 65 46.61 29.41 2.50
CA GLU A 65 46.72 30.81 2.01
C GLU A 65 47.19 31.15 0.57
N HIS A 66 47.45 30.18 -0.29
CA HIS A 66 47.72 30.37 -1.70
C HIS A 66 46.39 30.37 -2.43
N LYS A 67 45.99 31.56 -2.92
CA LYS A 67 44.89 31.71 -3.87
C LYS A 67 45.11 30.73 -5.03
N PHE A 68 44.19 29.79 -5.21
CA PHE A 68 44.16 28.90 -6.37
C PHE A 68 43.93 29.74 -7.63
N HIS A 69 45.02 30.24 -8.23
CA HIS A 69 44.96 30.95 -9.49
C HIS A 69 44.80 29.92 -10.61
N ARG A 70 43.63 29.93 -11.27
CA ARG A 70 43.34 29.11 -12.45
C ARG A 70 43.08 30.05 -13.62
N ASP A 71 43.38 29.58 -14.83
CA ASP A 71 43.14 30.35 -16.04
C ASP A 71 41.65 30.72 -16.16
N PRO A 72 41.31 31.95 -16.59
CA PRO A 72 39.92 32.40 -16.67
C PRO A 72 39.00 31.46 -17.46
N GLU A 73 39.52 30.79 -18.49
CA GLU A 73 38.83 29.82 -19.33
C GLU A 73 38.32 28.61 -18.54
N ILE A 74 39.07 28.18 -17.52
CA ILE A 74 38.70 27.05 -16.65
C ILE A 74 37.47 27.43 -15.81
N SER A 75 37.52 28.60 -15.15
CA SER A 75 36.42 29.12 -14.34
C SER A 75 35.16 29.37 -15.17
N ARG A 76 35.32 29.94 -16.37
CA ARG A 76 34.22 30.13 -17.34
C ARG A 76 33.63 28.80 -17.81
N GLY A 77 34.47 27.80 -18.06
CA GLY A 77 34.03 26.45 -18.45
C GLY A 77 33.24 25.75 -17.35
N TYR A 78 33.66 25.86 -16.09
CA TYR A 78 32.91 25.32 -14.95
C TYR A 78 31.59 26.05 -14.75
N TRP A 79 31.58 27.37 -14.85
CA TRP A 79 30.35 28.15 -14.81
C TRP A 79 29.36 27.70 -15.88
N ALA A 80 29.80 27.55 -17.13
CA ALA A 80 28.94 27.11 -18.23
C ALA A 80 28.36 25.70 -17.98
N ARG A 81 29.18 24.75 -17.53
CA ARG A 81 28.72 23.38 -17.20
C ARG A 81 27.73 23.36 -16.03
N VAL A 82 28.05 24.04 -14.93
CA VAL A 82 27.17 24.10 -13.75
C VAL A 82 25.87 24.80 -14.09
N THR A 83 25.91 25.88 -14.86
CA THR A 83 24.72 26.61 -15.30
C THR A 83 23.86 25.74 -16.21
N ALA A 84 24.43 25.05 -17.20
CA ALA A 84 23.69 24.16 -18.08
C ALA A 84 23.00 23.02 -17.31
N ILE A 85 23.72 22.35 -16.40
CA ILE A 85 23.15 21.29 -15.57
C ILE A 85 22.06 21.84 -14.64
N ARG A 86 22.28 23.00 -14.02
CA ARG A 86 21.25 23.66 -13.19
C ARG A 86 20.02 23.99 -14.01
N SER A 87 20.16 24.55 -15.22
CA SER A 87 19.02 24.83 -16.10
C SER A 87 18.25 23.58 -16.49
N ILE A 88 18.94 22.45 -16.73
CA ILE A 88 18.29 21.16 -16.99
C ILE A 88 17.55 20.66 -15.75
N VAL A 89 18.18 20.74 -14.57
CA VAL A 89 17.56 20.34 -13.30
C VAL A 89 16.37 21.23 -12.97
N ASP A 90 16.48 22.54 -13.14
CA ASP A 90 15.40 23.50 -12.93
C ASP A 90 14.27 23.26 -13.92
N ALA A 91 14.56 23.01 -15.20
CA ALA A 91 13.56 22.63 -16.19
C ALA A 91 12.89 21.30 -15.83
N PHE A 92 13.63 20.31 -15.32
CA PHE A 92 13.08 19.05 -14.82
C PHE A 92 12.20 19.26 -13.58
N LEU A 93 12.61 20.09 -12.63
CA LEU A 93 11.85 20.43 -11.43
C LEU A 93 10.60 21.23 -11.77
N GLN A 94 10.67 22.17 -12.72
CA GLN A 94 9.52 22.91 -13.25
C GLN A 94 8.58 21.98 -14.01
N LEU A 95 9.09 21.07 -14.84
CA LEU A 95 8.29 20.05 -15.50
C LEU A 95 7.65 19.13 -14.47
N SER A 96 8.36 18.70 -13.42
CA SER A 96 7.83 17.91 -12.32
C SER A 96 6.75 18.66 -11.54
N ALA A 97 6.90 19.97 -11.34
CA ALA A 97 5.89 20.81 -10.69
C ALA A 97 4.66 21.06 -11.59
N GLN A 98 4.86 21.25 -12.89
CA GLN A 98 3.79 21.37 -13.89
C GLN A 98 3.07 20.04 -14.11
N VAL A 99 3.79 18.92 -14.08
CA VAL A 99 3.25 17.57 -14.03
C VAL A 99 2.51 17.37 -12.70
N GLY A 100 3.01 17.87 -11.58
CA GLY A 100 2.28 17.88 -10.30
C GLY A 100 0.97 18.69 -10.34
N PHE A 101 0.93 19.79 -11.09
CA PHE A 101 -0.27 20.61 -11.28
C PHE A 101 -1.24 20.02 -12.33
N ARG A 102 -0.73 19.44 -13.43
CA ARG A 102 -1.53 18.73 -14.45
C ARG A 102 -2.01 17.34 -13.97
N ARG A 103 -1.29 16.70 -13.03
CA ARG A 103 -1.70 15.42 -12.40
C ARG A 103 -2.86 15.55 -11.41
N ARG A 104 -3.28 16.76 -11.02
CA ARG A 104 -4.54 16.96 -10.29
C ARG A 104 -5.79 16.67 -11.12
N SER A 105 -5.67 16.41 -12.43
CA SER A 105 -6.81 16.06 -13.28
C SER A 105 -6.79 14.65 -13.87
N THR A 106 -5.75 13.83 -13.66
CA THR A 106 -5.69 12.46 -14.23
C THR A 106 -4.87 11.45 -13.41
N SER A 107 -5.62 10.57 -12.72
CA SER A 107 -5.40 9.14 -12.36
C SER A 107 -4.20 8.64 -11.53
N VAL A 108 -3.09 9.36 -11.33
CA VAL A 108 -1.94 8.81 -10.54
C VAL A 108 -1.92 9.30 -9.07
N SER A 109 -2.57 10.42 -8.74
CA SER A 109 -2.65 10.87 -7.33
C SER A 109 -3.66 10.10 -6.48
N ASP A 110 -4.65 9.47 -7.11
CA ASP A 110 -5.77 8.82 -6.43
C ASP A 110 -5.33 7.51 -5.79
N ASP A 111 -4.48 6.71 -6.48
CA ASP A 111 -4.03 5.44 -5.94
C ASP A 111 -3.12 5.63 -4.72
N TYR A 112 -2.32 6.71 -4.65
CA TYR A 112 -1.49 7.00 -3.47
C TYR A 112 -2.34 7.41 -2.26
N SER A 113 -3.40 8.20 -2.45
CA SER A 113 -4.29 8.58 -1.35
C SER A 113 -5.11 7.39 -0.87
N VAL A 114 -5.53 6.50 -1.78
CA VAL A 114 -6.14 5.21 -1.44
C VAL A 114 -5.16 4.33 -0.66
N GLN A 115 -3.90 4.21 -1.09
CA GLN A 115 -2.89 3.44 -0.33
C GLN A 115 -2.64 3.99 1.08
N LYS A 116 -2.83 5.30 1.30
CA LYS A 116 -2.70 5.90 2.63
C LYS A 116 -3.87 5.52 3.57
N THR A 117 -5.03 5.10 3.04
CA THR A 117 -6.14 4.65 3.88
C THR A 117 -5.81 3.34 4.60
N ASN A 118 -4.91 2.52 4.04
CA ASN A 118 -4.35 1.37 4.75
C ASN A 118 -3.64 1.77 6.05
N ASP A 119 -2.82 2.82 6.00
CA ASP A 119 -2.05 3.26 7.17
C ASP A 119 -3.00 3.79 8.25
N ASP A 120 -3.99 4.62 7.89
CA ASP A 120 -5.01 5.12 8.84
C ASP A 120 -5.86 3.98 9.44
N ALA A 121 -6.26 3.00 8.63
CA ALA A 121 -7.01 1.84 9.11
C ALA A 121 -6.17 0.97 10.07
N THR A 122 -4.89 0.76 9.75
CA THR A 122 -3.94 0.03 10.60
C THR A 122 -3.75 0.75 11.94
N GLU A 123 -3.59 2.06 11.92
CA GLU A 123 -3.45 2.88 13.13
C GLU A 123 -4.72 2.86 14.00
N CYS A 124 -5.91 2.97 13.40
CA CYS A 124 -7.17 2.88 14.14
C CYS A 124 -7.38 1.49 14.75
N LYS A 125 -7.10 0.43 13.97
CA LYS A 125 -7.13 -0.96 14.47
C LYS A 125 -6.15 -1.12 15.65
N PHE A 126 -4.96 -0.53 15.57
CA PHE A 126 -3.94 -0.62 16.62
C PHE A 126 -4.29 0.18 17.88
N ALA A 127 -4.90 1.36 17.73
CA ALA A 127 -5.43 2.13 18.84
C ALA A 127 -6.44 1.31 19.67
N ALA A 128 -7.40 0.67 18.99
CA ALA A 128 -8.38 -0.20 19.63
C ALA A 128 -7.73 -1.42 20.32
N VAL A 129 -6.71 -2.05 19.71
CA VAL A 129 -5.95 -3.14 20.34
C VAL A 129 -5.21 -2.67 21.59
N SER A 130 -4.58 -1.49 21.53
CA SER A 130 -3.81 -0.91 22.64
C SER A 130 -4.69 -0.60 23.86
N LEU A 131 -5.97 -0.31 23.62
CA LEU A 131 -6.99 -0.09 24.65
C LEU A 131 -7.75 -1.38 25.03
N ASN A 132 -7.31 -2.55 24.56
CA ASN A 132 -7.89 -3.85 24.88
C ASN A 132 -9.34 -4.05 24.39
N TYR A 133 -9.73 -3.39 23.29
CA TYR A 133 -11.01 -3.69 22.63
C TYR A 133 -11.03 -5.11 22.07
N TYR A 134 -9.91 -5.56 21.48
CA TYR A 134 -9.71 -6.94 21.03
C TYR A 134 -8.22 -7.28 21.02
N LYS A 135 -7.91 -8.58 20.97
CA LYS A 135 -6.54 -9.07 20.95
C LYS A 135 -6.01 -9.18 19.52
N ASP A 136 -4.85 -8.57 19.28
CA ASP A 136 -4.04 -8.77 18.07
C ASP A 136 -2.56 -8.53 18.35
N ASP A 137 -1.81 -9.61 18.59
CA ASP A 137 -0.37 -9.52 18.89
C ASP A 137 0.49 -9.22 17.66
N TYR A 138 -0.10 -9.31 16.45
CA TYR A 138 0.60 -9.21 15.18
C TYR A 138 0.55 -7.79 14.61
N LEU A 139 -0.52 -7.04 14.84
CA LEU A 139 -0.75 -5.73 14.22
C LEU A 139 0.38 -4.73 14.49
N LYS A 140 0.98 -4.78 15.69
CA LYS A 140 2.15 -3.94 16.06
C LYS A 140 3.35 -4.11 15.12
N ARG A 141 3.43 -5.21 14.39
CA ARG A 141 4.47 -5.46 13.38
C ARG A 141 4.32 -4.57 12.14
N PHE A 142 3.13 -4.03 11.92
CA PHE A 142 2.76 -3.28 10.71
C PHE A 142 2.47 -1.80 10.97
N VAL A 143 2.51 -1.34 12.23
CA VAL A 143 2.39 0.07 12.58
C VAL A 143 3.72 0.77 12.29
N LEU A 144 3.70 1.71 11.34
CA LEU A 144 4.89 2.44 10.91
C LEU A 144 5.23 3.63 11.83
N ALA A 145 4.27 4.14 12.59
CA ALA A 145 4.43 5.33 13.41
C ALA A 145 5.14 5.03 14.75
N CYS A 146 6.19 5.80 15.06
CA CYS A 146 6.83 5.83 16.38
C CYS A 146 6.27 7.00 17.21
N GLY A 147 5.68 6.71 18.37
CA GLY A 147 5.32 7.70 19.40
C GLY A 147 4.04 7.36 20.17
N GLU A 148 4.14 7.24 21.50
CA GLU A 148 3.04 6.87 22.41
C GLU A 148 1.83 7.83 22.37
N HIS A 149 2.05 9.09 21.98
CA HIS A 149 1.01 10.14 21.98
C HIS A 149 0.16 10.23 20.70
N LYS A 150 0.35 9.36 19.70
CA LYS A 150 -0.28 9.53 18.37
C LYS A 150 -1.48 8.63 18.07
N PHE A 151 -1.90 7.77 19.00
CA PHE A 151 -2.94 6.78 18.73
C PHE A 151 -4.28 7.05 19.43
N HIS A 152 -4.48 8.23 20.04
CA HIS A 152 -5.80 8.57 20.59
C HIS A 152 -6.82 8.71 19.46
N ARG A 153 -7.92 7.97 19.56
CA ARG A 153 -9.08 8.03 18.67
C ARG A 153 -10.31 8.24 19.54
N ASP A 154 -11.31 8.94 19.02
CA ASP A 154 -12.56 9.14 19.75
C ASP A 154 -13.24 7.77 20.03
N PRO A 155 -13.88 7.57 21.19
CA PRO A 155 -14.37 6.25 21.61
C PRO A 155 -15.30 5.59 20.58
N GLU A 156 -16.12 6.34 19.87
CA GLU A 156 -17.00 5.83 18.82
C GLU A 156 -16.22 5.24 17.63
N ILE A 157 -15.02 5.75 17.34
CA ILE A 157 -14.14 5.20 16.31
C ILE A 157 -13.57 3.87 16.77
N SER A 158 -13.05 3.79 17.99
CA SER A 158 -12.52 2.55 18.58
C SER A 158 -13.60 1.46 18.65
N ARG A 159 -14.81 1.80 19.12
CA ARG A 159 -15.98 0.91 19.14
C ARG A 159 -16.40 0.48 17.74
N GLY A 160 -16.40 1.39 16.76
CA GLY A 160 -16.71 1.09 15.37
C GLY A 160 -15.72 0.10 14.74
N TYR A 161 -14.42 0.29 14.98
CA TYR A 161 -13.39 -0.64 14.52
C TYR A 161 -13.46 -2.00 15.21
N TRP A 162 -13.75 -2.04 16.52
CA TRP A 162 -14.02 -3.29 17.21
C TRP A 162 -15.19 -4.04 16.59
N ALA A 163 -16.32 -3.36 16.36
CA ALA A 163 -17.51 -3.96 15.77
C ALA A 163 -17.22 -4.51 14.35
N ARG A 164 -16.51 -3.73 13.53
CA ARG A 164 -16.03 -4.11 12.19
C ARG A 164 -15.18 -5.38 12.22
N VAL A 165 -14.12 -5.40 13.03
CA VAL A 165 -13.19 -6.54 13.10
C VAL A 165 -13.89 -7.79 13.66
N THR A 166 -14.70 -7.61 14.70
CA THR A 166 -15.41 -8.71 15.36
C THR A 166 -16.46 -9.32 14.43
N ALA A 167 -17.24 -8.50 13.72
CA ALA A 167 -18.25 -8.99 12.79
C ALA A 167 -17.65 -9.80 11.63
N ILE A 168 -16.58 -9.28 11.00
CA ILE A 168 -15.87 -10.00 9.93
C ILE A 168 -15.28 -11.30 10.49
N ARG A 169 -14.67 -11.25 11.69
CA ARG A 169 -14.11 -12.44 12.32
C ARG A 169 -15.18 -13.51 12.58
N SER A 170 -16.35 -13.13 13.11
CA SER A 170 -17.47 -14.06 13.32
C SER A 170 -17.94 -14.72 12.03
N ILE A 171 -18.01 -13.96 10.92
CA ILE A 171 -18.38 -14.50 9.61
C ILE A 171 -17.33 -15.49 9.09
N VAL A 172 -16.04 -15.17 9.25
CA VAL A 172 -14.92 -16.06 8.87
C VAL A 172 -14.97 -17.35 9.69
N ASP A 173 -15.13 -17.26 11.01
CA ASP A 173 -15.20 -18.42 11.89
C ASP A 173 -16.41 -19.30 11.55
N ALA A 174 -17.58 -18.69 11.30
CA ALA A 174 -18.78 -19.40 10.85
C ALA A 174 -18.56 -20.10 9.49
N PHE A 175 -17.93 -19.44 8.52
CA PHE A 175 -17.58 -20.04 7.23
C PHE A 175 -16.68 -21.28 7.41
N LEU A 176 -15.60 -21.13 8.18
CA LEU A 176 -14.65 -22.21 8.46
C LEU A 176 -15.32 -23.39 9.17
N GLN A 177 -16.18 -23.12 10.16
CA GLN A 177 -16.92 -24.15 10.89
C GLN A 177 -17.90 -24.90 9.99
N GLN A 178 -18.60 -24.20 9.11
CA GLN A 178 -19.66 -24.77 8.28
C GLN A 178 -19.14 -25.50 7.03
N VAL A 179 -17.99 -25.10 6.49
CA VAL A 179 -17.39 -25.69 5.28
C VAL A 179 -16.33 -26.73 5.62
N GLY A 180 -15.59 -26.54 6.71
CA GLY A 180 -14.46 -27.37 7.09
C GLY A 180 -13.14 -26.95 6.42
N PRO A 181 -12.08 -27.76 6.56
CA PRO A 181 -10.70 -27.36 6.23
C PRO A 181 -10.41 -27.24 4.73
N SER A 182 -11.22 -27.86 3.87
CA SER A 182 -11.06 -27.81 2.41
C SER A 182 -11.69 -26.55 1.83
N CYS A 183 -11.29 -25.40 2.34
CA CYS A 183 -11.81 -24.10 1.95
C CYS A 183 -10.68 -23.07 1.78
N GLN A 184 -10.99 -21.97 1.11
CA GLN A 184 -10.03 -20.92 0.81
C GLN A 184 -10.54 -19.57 1.32
N ILE A 185 -9.63 -18.70 1.70
CA ILE A 185 -9.94 -17.32 2.06
C ILE A 185 -9.12 -16.40 1.15
N VAL A 186 -9.77 -15.44 0.53
CA VAL A 186 -9.14 -14.40 -0.31
C VAL A 186 -9.52 -13.03 0.24
N ASN A 187 -8.57 -12.38 0.88
CA ASN A 187 -8.71 -11.04 1.43
C ASN A 187 -8.25 -10.01 0.39
N ILE A 188 -9.20 -9.33 -0.22
CA ILE A 188 -9.00 -8.42 -1.34
C ILE A 188 -8.87 -7.00 -0.80
N GLY A 189 -7.83 -6.26 -1.22
CA GLY A 189 -7.47 -4.98 -0.62
C GLY A 189 -7.05 -5.16 0.84
N SER A 190 -6.26 -6.20 1.09
CA SER A 190 -5.94 -6.69 2.43
C SER A 190 -5.18 -5.70 3.31
N GLY A 191 -4.49 -4.72 2.71
CA GLY A 191 -3.61 -3.82 3.43
C GLY A 191 -2.64 -4.58 4.34
N PHE A 192 -2.47 -4.09 5.56
CA PHE A 192 -1.71 -4.75 6.61
C PHE A 192 -2.57 -5.61 7.55
N ASP A 193 -3.69 -6.15 7.07
CA ASP A 193 -4.52 -7.03 7.88
C ASP A 193 -3.75 -8.28 8.34
N THR A 194 -4.05 -8.71 9.56
CA THR A 194 -3.35 -9.74 10.33
C THR A 194 -4.16 -11.03 10.49
N LEU A 195 -5.33 -11.14 9.85
CA LEU A 195 -6.28 -12.22 10.05
C LEU A 195 -5.65 -13.60 9.87
N TYR A 196 -4.76 -13.78 8.88
CA TYR A 196 -4.02 -15.04 8.70
C TYR A 196 -3.35 -15.50 10.00
N TRP A 197 -2.53 -14.65 10.63
CA TRP A 197 -1.82 -15.03 11.85
C TRP A 197 -2.76 -15.25 13.04
N ARG A 198 -3.82 -14.43 13.16
CA ARG A 198 -4.86 -14.64 14.19
C ARG A 198 -5.66 -15.93 13.98
N LEU A 199 -5.83 -16.39 12.74
CA LEU A 199 -6.45 -17.69 12.45
C LEU A 199 -5.51 -18.84 12.81
N LYS A 200 -4.22 -18.73 12.47
CA LYS A 200 -3.20 -19.72 12.83
C LYS A 200 -3.04 -19.85 14.34
N GLU A 201 -3.03 -18.74 15.08
CA GLU A 201 -3.00 -18.74 16.55
C GLU A 201 -4.21 -19.48 17.14
N ALA A 202 -5.39 -19.30 16.54
CA ALA A 202 -6.61 -19.99 16.91
C ALA A 202 -6.69 -21.46 16.42
N ASN A 203 -5.62 -22.00 15.82
CA ASN A 203 -5.56 -23.33 15.21
C ASN A 203 -6.66 -23.58 14.15
N ALA A 204 -7.12 -22.52 13.48
CA ALA A 204 -8.06 -22.62 12.39
C ALA A 204 -7.43 -23.38 11.21
N ARG A 205 -8.23 -24.19 10.52
CA ARG A 205 -7.80 -24.99 9.37
C ARG A 205 -8.48 -24.51 8.10
N PHE A 206 -7.68 -24.26 7.08
CA PHE A 206 -8.08 -23.89 5.73
C PHE A 206 -7.04 -24.45 4.75
N TYR A 207 -7.40 -24.56 3.48
CA TYR A 207 -6.50 -25.02 2.42
C TYR A 207 -5.52 -23.92 2.03
N LYS A 208 -6.02 -22.70 1.82
CA LYS A 208 -5.21 -21.57 1.38
C LYS A 208 -5.78 -20.23 1.82
N PHE A 209 -4.90 -19.31 2.23
CA PHE A 209 -5.23 -17.92 2.56
C PHE A 209 -4.44 -17.01 1.62
N VAL A 210 -5.15 -16.15 0.89
CA VAL A 210 -4.57 -15.23 -0.08
C VAL A 210 -4.89 -13.79 0.33
N ASP A 211 -3.86 -13.00 0.58
CA ASP A 211 -3.97 -11.54 0.65
C ASP A 211 -3.67 -10.94 -0.73
N VAL A 212 -4.51 -10.02 -1.18
CA VAL A 212 -4.33 -9.29 -2.44
C VAL A 212 -4.35 -7.79 -2.15
N ASP A 213 -3.40 -7.04 -2.69
CA ASP A 213 -3.40 -5.57 -2.65
C ASP A 213 -2.55 -5.01 -3.80
N PHE A 214 -2.45 -3.69 -3.95
CA PHE A 214 -1.51 -3.08 -4.87
C PHE A 214 -0.07 -3.53 -4.57
N SER A 215 0.74 -3.73 -5.61
CA SER A 215 2.14 -4.17 -5.48
C SER A 215 2.99 -3.29 -4.54
N SER A 216 2.69 -1.99 -4.45
CA SER A 216 3.36 -1.08 -3.52
C SER A 216 3.00 -1.33 -2.05
N VAL A 217 1.79 -1.81 -1.76
CA VAL A 217 1.32 -2.16 -0.42
C VAL A 217 1.86 -3.53 -0.04
N THR A 218 1.76 -4.52 -0.94
CA THR A 218 2.27 -5.86 -0.68
C THR A 218 3.78 -5.87 -0.49
N ALA A 219 4.56 -5.11 -1.28
CA ALA A 219 6.00 -4.95 -1.07
C ALA A 219 6.34 -4.43 0.34
N LYS A 220 5.58 -3.44 0.86
CA LYS A 220 5.74 -2.96 2.24
C LYS A 220 5.36 -4.03 3.26
N LYS A 221 4.28 -4.78 3.02
CA LYS A 221 3.85 -5.88 3.90
C LYS A 221 4.91 -6.99 3.96
N ILE A 222 5.48 -7.39 2.81
CA ILE A 222 6.59 -8.35 2.72
C ILE A 222 7.77 -7.89 3.57
N HIS A 223 8.17 -6.63 3.45
CA HIS A 223 9.26 -6.08 4.25
C HIS A 223 8.99 -6.22 5.75
N GLN A 224 7.78 -5.90 6.22
CA GLN A 224 7.42 -6.03 7.64
C GLN A 224 7.32 -7.49 8.11
N ILE A 225 6.81 -8.39 7.25
CA ILE A 225 6.75 -9.84 7.52
C ILE A 225 8.16 -10.39 7.78
N ARG A 226 9.11 -10.04 6.91
CA ARG A 226 10.49 -10.57 6.96
C ARG A 226 11.36 -9.94 8.02
N LYS A 227 11.05 -8.70 8.43
CA LYS A 227 11.80 -8.01 9.48
C LYS A 227 11.84 -8.92 10.73
N PRO A 228 13.02 -9.21 11.31
CA PRO A 228 13.08 -9.93 12.57
C PRO A 228 12.33 -9.17 13.68
N GLY A 229 11.56 -9.86 14.50
CA GLY A 229 10.79 -9.25 15.58
C GLY A 229 9.78 -10.22 16.21
N THR A 230 9.13 -9.75 17.26
CA THR A 230 8.13 -10.52 18.03
C THR A 230 6.73 -9.97 17.80
N PRO A 231 5.74 -10.81 17.44
CA PRO A 231 5.84 -12.23 17.13
C PRO A 231 6.59 -12.49 15.82
N ASN A 232 7.20 -13.68 15.68
CA ASN A 232 7.88 -14.08 14.44
C ASN A 232 6.83 -14.51 13.40
N LEU A 233 6.52 -13.61 12.47
CA LEU A 233 5.49 -13.81 11.44
C LEU A 233 5.82 -14.96 10.48
N VAL A 234 7.11 -15.14 10.16
CA VAL A 234 7.58 -16.17 9.22
C VAL A 234 7.44 -17.58 9.79
N ALA A 235 7.59 -17.72 11.12
CA ALA A 235 7.50 -19.02 11.79
C ALA A 235 6.09 -19.65 11.75
N MET A 236 5.07 -18.89 11.35
CA MET A 236 3.67 -19.31 11.32
C MET A 236 3.25 -19.84 9.94
N PHE A 237 4.09 -19.75 8.92
CA PHE A 237 3.83 -20.30 7.59
C PHE A 237 4.05 -21.81 7.55
N SER A 238 3.30 -22.51 6.70
CA SER A 238 3.51 -23.95 6.48
C SER A 238 4.77 -24.26 5.65
N GLU A 239 5.23 -23.31 4.83
CA GLU A 239 6.47 -23.43 4.06
C GLU A 239 7.38 -22.20 4.22
N PRO A 240 8.68 -22.33 3.94
CA PRO A 240 9.58 -21.18 3.87
C PRO A 240 9.11 -20.17 2.81
N PRO A 241 9.02 -18.87 3.13
CA PRO A 241 8.52 -17.87 2.21
C PRO A 241 9.46 -17.66 1.02
N ARG A 242 8.89 -17.66 -0.18
CA ARG A 242 9.56 -17.38 -1.47
C ARG A 242 8.96 -16.13 -2.09
N GLU A 243 9.80 -15.15 -2.39
CA GLU A 243 9.37 -13.91 -3.05
C GLU A 243 9.43 -14.04 -4.57
N ALA A 244 8.45 -13.42 -5.23
CA ALA A 244 8.42 -13.24 -6.67
C ALA A 244 8.13 -11.77 -7.01
N GLU A 245 8.78 -11.27 -8.08
CA GLU A 245 8.53 -9.93 -8.65
C GLU A 245 8.60 -8.74 -7.67
N HIS A 246 9.24 -8.91 -6.51
CA HIS A 246 9.33 -7.93 -5.42
C HIS A 246 7.98 -7.46 -4.81
N SER A 247 6.86 -8.06 -5.21
CA SER A 247 5.52 -7.73 -4.69
C SER A 247 4.74 -8.94 -4.21
N ASP A 248 5.21 -10.15 -4.50
CA ASP A 248 4.47 -11.38 -4.23
C ASP A 248 5.27 -12.26 -3.25
N LEU A 249 4.58 -12.94 -2.33
CA LEU A 249 5.15 -13.83 -1.32
C LEU A 249 4.35 -15.13 -1.27
N HIS A 250 5.04 -16.25 -1.47
CA HIS A 250 4.47 -17.59 -1.47
C HIS A 250 5.03 -18.40 -0.30
N ALA A 251 4.17 -18.86 0.62
CA ALA A 251 4.59 -19.54 1.84
C ALA A 251 3.71 -20.76 2.19
N GLY A 252 3.31 -21.51 1.16
CA GLY A 252 2.52 -22.74 1.27
C GLY A 252 1.02 -22.45 1.38
N ASP A 253 0.54 -22.36 2.62
CA ASP A 253 -0.87 -22.05 2.97
C ASP A 253 -1.17 -20.54 3.02
N TYR A 254 -0.15 -19.69 2.92
CA TYR A 254 -0.27 -18.24 2.81
C TYR A 254 0.32 -17.73 1.50
N GLU A 255 -0.45 -16.88 0.81
CA GLU A 255 -0.07 -16.19 -0.42
C GLU A 255 -0.33 -14.70 -0.25
N LEU A 256 0.63 -13.86 -0.63
CA LEU A 256 0.45 -12.41 -0.72
C LEU A 256 0.75 -11.99 -2.15
N ILE A 257 -0.21 -11.34 -2.79
CA ILE A 257 -0.21 -11.10 -4.23
C ILE A 257 -0.39 -9.61 -4.51
N GLY A 258 0.58 -8.99 -5.17
CA GLY A 258 0.48 -7.64 -5.70
C GLY A 258 -0.34 -7.63 -7.00
N ALA A 259 -1.57 -7.11 -6.98
CA ALA A 259 -2.43 -7.00 -8.16
C ALA A 259 -3.33 -5.77 -8.12
N ASP A 260 -3.60 -5.17 -9.28
CA ASP A 260 -4.65 -4.14 -9.40
C ASP A 260 -6.01 -4.81 -9.60
N LEU A 261 -6.91 -4.65 -8.63
CA LEU A 261 -8.25 -5.24 -8.64
C LEU A 261 -9.13 -4.75 -9.81
N ARG A 262 -8.77 -3.63 -10.44
CA ARG A 262 -9.42 -3.12 -11.65
C ARG A 262 -9.07 -3.94 -12.90
N GLN A 263 -8.06 -4.81 -12.80
CA GLN A 263 -7.55 -5.69 -13.85
C GLN A 263 -7.83 -7.17 -13.49
N PRO A 264 -9.09 -7.64 -13.61
CA PRO A 264 -9.47 -8.97 -13.14
C PRO A 264 -8.71 -10.11 -13.83
N ASP A 265 -8.37 -9.98 -15.12
CA ASP A 265 -7.66 -11.06 -15.81
C ASP A 265 -6.21 -11.22 -15.32
N GLU A 266 -5.54 -10.13 -14.90
CA GLU A 266 -4.25 -10.19 -14.20
C GLU A 266 -4.41 -10.89 -12.85
N LEU A 267 -5.40 -10.47 -12.06
CA LEU A 267 -5.72 -11.09 -10.78
C LEU A 267 -5.93 -12.61 -10.94
N LYS A 268 -6.70 -13.04 -11.95
CA LYS A 268 -6.93 -14.46 -12.22
C LYS A 268 -5.62 -15.23 -12.44
N GLY A 269 -4.74 -14.69 -13.29
CA GLY A 269 -3.45 -15.32 -13.58
C GLY A 269 -2.60 -15.47 -12.32
N LYS A 270 -2.58 -14.46 -11.45
CA LYS A 270 -1.85 -14.54 -10.17
C LYS A 270 -2.48 -15.52 -9.17
N LEU A 271 -3.81 -15.60 -9.11
CA LEU A 271 -4.50 -16.60 -8.28
C LEU A 271 -4.19 -18.04 -8.76
N GLU A 272 -4.10 -18.25 -10.08
CA GLU A 272 -3.69 -19.54 -10.66
C GLU A 272 -2.23 -19.88 -10.33
N LEU A 273 -1.31 -18.92 -10.42
CA LEU A 273 0.09 -19.09 -10.01
C LEU A 273 0.23 -19.42 -8.52
N ALA A 274 -0.61 -18.80 -7.69
CA ALA A 274 -0.73 -19.12 -6.26
C ALA A 274 -1.42 -20.46 -5.98
N SER A 275 -1.72 -21.26 -7.03
CA SER A 275 -2.34 -22.58 -6.92
C SER A 275 -3.68 -22.57 -6.16
N LEU A 276 -4.48 -21.51 -6.37
CA LEU A 276 -5.82 -21.42 -5.82
C LEU A 276 -6.76 -22.35 -6.61
N ASP A 277 -7.53 -23.19 -5.91
CA ASP A 277 -8.47 -24.13 -6.51
C ASP A 277 -9.86 -23.48 -6.63
N PHE A 278 -10.25 -23.14 -7.86
CA PHE A 278 -11.55 -22.52 -8.17
C PHE A 278 -12.75 -23.45 -7.93
N GLY A 279 -12.50 -24.76 -7.73
CA GLY A 279 -13.50 -25.75 -7.34
C GLY A 279 -13.78 -25.81 -5.84
N LEU A 280 -12.87 -25.31 -4.99
CA LEU A 280 -13.05 -25.28 -3.54
C LEU A 280 -13.94 -24.10 -3.10
N PRO A 281 -14.74 -24.27 -2.04
CA PRO A 281 -15.49 -23.16 -1.45
C PRO A 281 -14.53 -22.04 -1.01
N THR A 282 -14.80 -20.84 -1.49
CA THR A 282 -13.91 -19.69 -1.28
C THR A 282 -14.65 -18.52 -0.66
N LEU A 283 -14.12 -18.00 0.45
CA LEU A 283 -14.58 -16.78 1.11
C LEU A 283 -13.75 -15.59 0.63
N PHE A 284 -14.39 -14.62 0.01
CA PHE A 284 -13.81 -13.33 -0.33
C PHE A 284 -14.13 -12.31 0.74
N ILE A 285 -13.16 -11.50 1.11
CA ILE A 285 -13.31 -10.40 2.06
C ILE A 285 -12.90 -9.11 1.35
N ALA A 286 -13.76 -8.10 1.34
CA ALA A 286 -13.46 -6.75 0.92
C ALA A 286 -13.83 -5.80 2.06
N GLU A 287 -12.83 -5.35 2.81
CA GLU A 287 -13.02 -4.56 4.02
C GLU A 287 -12.66 -3.08 3.78
N CYS A 288 -13.66 -2.28 3.42
CA CYS A 288 -13.54 -0.91 2.88
C CYS A 288 -12.67 -0.86 1.63
N VAL A 289 -13.07 -1.57 0.57
CA VAL A 289 -12.25 -1.67 -0.65
C VAL A 289 -13.02 -1.28 -1.90
N LEU A 290 -14.23 -1.82 -2.08
CA LEU A 290 -14.98 -1.64 -3.31
C LEU A 290 -15.41 -0.18 -3.55
N VAL A 291 -15.56 0.62 -2.49
CA VAL A 291 -15.87 2.05 -2.54
C VAL A 291 -14.76 2.91 -3.18
N TYR A 292 -13.49 2.45 -3.13
CA TYR A 292 -12.35 3.18 -3.69
C TYR A 292 -12.18 3.01 -5.21
N MET A 293 -12.96 2.12 -5.83
CA MET A 293 -12.95 1.90 -7.27
C MET A 293 -14.32 2.25 -7.87
N GLY A 294 -14.32 2.63 -9.15
CA GLY A 294 -15.58 2.94 -9.85
C GLY A 294 -16.53 1.73 -9.82
N VAL A 295 -17.84 2.00 -9.79
CA VAL A 295 -18.88 0.94 -9.76
C VAL A 295 -18.73 -0.04 -10.93
N SER A 296 -18.31 0.43 -12.11
CA SER A 296 -18.04 -0.42 -13.27
C SER A 296 -16.85 -1.38 -13.09
N HIS A 297 -15.79 -0.94 -12.40
CA HIS A 297 -14.61 -1.77 -12.12
C HIS A 297 -14.92 -2.84 -11.08
N SER A 298 -15.52 -2.42 -9.96
CA SER A 298 -15.96 -3.34 -8.90
C SER A 298 -16.99 -4.34 -9.41
N GLY A 299 -17.99 -3.91 -10.18
CA GLY A 299 -18.96 -4.81 -10.81
C GLY A 299 -18.30 -5.86 -11.70
N ARG A 300 -17.36 -5.44 -12.58
CA ARG A 300 -16.61 -6.38 -13.43
C ARG A 300 -15.82 -7.40 -12.62
N MET A 301 -15.16 -6.97 -11.53
CA MET A 301 -14.45 -7.88 -10.63
C MET A 301 -15.43 -8.87 -9.96
N LEU A 302 -16.54 -8.38 -9.40
CA LEU A 302 -17.57 -9.21 -8.76
C LEU A 302 -18.14 -10.26 -9.72
N ALA A 303 -18.47 -9.86 -10.96
CA ALA A 303 -18.99 -10.75 -11.99
C ALA A 303 -17.97 -11.82 -12.40
N LYS A 304 -16.69 -11.45 -12.50
CA LYS A 304 -15.60 -12.37 -12.82
C LYS A 304 -15.35 -13.39 -11.70
N LEU A 305 -15.29 -12.95 -10.44
CA LEU A 305 -15.18 -13.85 -9.28
C LEU A 305 -16.37 -14.82 -9.22
N ALA A 306 -17.59 -14.29 -9.39
CA ALA A 306 -18.80 -15.11 -9.50
C ALA A 306 -18.80 -16.02 -10.73
N THR A 307 -17.99 -15.79 -11.75
CA THR A 307 -17.87 -16.71 -12.89
C THR A 307 -16.86 -17.81 -12.60
N TRP A 308 -15.70 -17.47 -12.05
CA TRP A 308 -14.58 -18.41 -11.90
C TRP A 308 -14.79 -19.44 -10.80
N PHE A 309 -15.40 -19.06 -9.67
CA PHE A 309 -15.50 -19.93 -8.49
C PHE A 309 -16.82 -20.67 -8.46
N ASN A 310 -16.81 -21.99 -8.25
CA ASN A 310 -18.03 -22.80 -8.22
C ASN A 310 -18.90 -22.51 -7.00
N THR A 311 -18.27 -22.37 -5.83
CA THR A 311 -18.92 -22.05 -4.56
C THR A 311 -18.18 -20.89 -3.92
N ALA A 312 -18.86 -19.76 -3.72
CA ALA A 312 -18.24 -18.56 -3.19
C ALA A 312 -19.14 -17.85 -2.20
N VAL A 313 -18.51 -17.23 -1.21
CA VAL A 313 -19.11 -16.27 -0.27
C VAL A 313 -18.30 -14.98 -0.38
N PHE A 314 -18.96 -13.83 -0.44
CA PHE A 314 -18.31 -12.53 -0.47
C PHE A 314 -18.80 -11.68 0.68
N VAL A 315 -17.88 -11.20 1.51
CA VAL A 315 -18.16 -10.30 2.63
C VAL A 315 -17.63 -8.92 2.26
N ASN A 316 -18.53 -7.96 2.13
CA ASN A 316 -18.21 -6.58 1.85
C ASN A 316 -18.57 -5.72 3.06
N TYR A 317 -17.59 -5.10 3.68
CA TYR A 317 -17.79 -4.07 4.69
C TYR A 317 -17.45 -2.71 4.06
N GLU A 318 -18.38 -1.78 4.01
CA GLU A 318 -18.13 -0.41 3.54
C GLU A 318 -19.31 0.51 3.92
N GLN A 319 -19.32 1.72 3.38
CA GLN A 319 -20.35 2.71 3.64
C GLN A 319 -21.74 2.32 3.09
N VAL A 320 -22.79 2.84 3.72
CA VAL A 320 -24.18 2.76 3.28
C VAL A 320 -24.94 4.00 3.73
N ASN A 321 -26.13 4.24 3.19
CA ASN A 321 -27.00 5.36 3.55
C ASN A 321 -26.36 6.74 3.32
N MET A 322 -25.46 6.85 2.33
CA MET A 322 -24.62 8.03 2.10
C MET A 322 -25.36 9.24 1.47
N LYS A 323 -26.71 9.26 1.47
CA LYS A 323 -27.52 10.32 0.87
C LYS A 323 -28.21 11.25 1.87
N ASP A 324 -27.96 11.08 3.17
CA ASP A 324 -28.46 12.00 4.18
C ASP A 324 -27.41 13.08 4.55
N SER A 325 -27.76 13.99 5.45
CA SER A 325 -26.85 15.07 5.89
C SER A 325 -25.55 14.55 6.51
N PHE A 326 -25.57 13.40 7.19
CA PHE A 326 -24.36 12.83 7.79
C PHE A 326 -23.46 12.26 6.70
N GLY A 327 -24.03 11.52 5.75
CA GLY A 327 -23.34 11.01 4.56
C GLY A 327 -22.65 12.13 3.76
N GLU A 328 -23.34 13.25 3.53
CA GLU A 328 -22.78 14.42 2.82
C GLU A 328 -21.58 15.03 3.58
N VAL A 329 -21.69 15.17 4.91
CA VAL A 329 -20.60 15.67 5.75
C VAL A 329 -19.42 14.70 5.73
N MET A 330 -19.69 13.40 5.84
CA MET A 330 -18.67 12.35 5.80
C MET A 330 -17.92 12.33 4.46
N GLU A 331 -18.63 12.39 3.34
CA GLU A 331 -18.03 12.48 2.00
C GLU A 331 -17.13 13.71 1.89
N LYS A 332 -17.64 14.89 2.28
CA LYS A 332 -16.88 16.14 2.24
C LYS A 332 -15.61 16.06 3.10
N ASN A 333 -15.68 15.47 4.29
CA ASN A 333 -14.53 15.29 5.17
C ASN A 333 -13.46 14.39 4.55
N LEU A 334 -13.87 13.33 3.85
CA LEU A 334 -12.94 12.43 3.13
C LEU A 334 -12.31 13.14 1.93
N GLN A 335 -13.10 13.88 1.15
CA GLN A 335 -12.61 14.67 0.02
C GLN A 335 -11.59 15.73 0.46
N GLN A 336 -11.81 16.40 1.58
CA GLN A 336 -10.85 17.36 2.16
C GLN A 336 -9.52 16.71 2.55
N ARG A 337 -9.51 15.42 2.87
CA ARG A 337 -8.30 14.61 3.14
C ARG A 337 -7.67 14.04 1.86
N GLY A 338 -8.22 14.35 0.68
CA GLY A 338 -7.76 13.84 -0.62
C GLY A 338 -8.22 12.42 -0.91
N ILE A 339 -9.21 11.90 -0.17
CA ILE A 339 -9.79 10.58 -0.39
C ILE A 339 -11.03 10.74 -1.26
N VAL A 340 -10.96 10.22 -2.48
CA VAL A 340 -12.09 10.18 -3.41
C VAL A 340 -12.73 8.80 -3.33
N LEU A 341 -14.06 8.76 -3.43
CA LEU A 341 -14.86 7.53 -3.37
C LEU A 341 -15.61 7.29 -4.70
N PRO A 342 -14.95 6.79 -5.76
CA PRO A 342 -15.60 6.58 -7.06
C PRO A 342 -16.75 5.57 -7.01
N GLY A 343 -16.79 4.70 -6.00
CA GLY A 343 -17.83 3.69 -5.79
C GLY A 343 -19.00 4.18 -4.93
N LEU A 344 -19.01 5.45 -4.47
CA LEU A 344 -19.97 5.96 -3.49
C LEU A 344 -21.43 5.86 -3.95
N THR A 345 -21.69 5.91 -5.26
CA THR A 345 -23.04 5.77 -5.82
C THR A 345 -23.68 4.40 -5.48
N ALA A 346 -22.88 3.35 -5.28
CA ALA A 346 -23.35 2.04 -4.82
C ALA A 346 -23.69 2.00 -3.32
N CYS A 347 -23.24 3.00 -2.54
CA CYS A 347 -23.44 3.13 -1.09
C CYS A 347 -24.69 3.96 -0.73
N THR A 348 -25.63 4.09 -1.67
CA THR A 348 -26.83 4.92 -1.48
C THR A 348 -27.71 4.42 -0.34
N ASN A 349 -27.98 3.11 -0.29
CA ASN A 349 -28.77 2.47 0.76
C ASN A 349 -28.53 0.94 0.73
N ILE A 350 -29.22 0.21 1.62
CA ILE A 350 -29.12 -1.24 1.72
C ILE A 350 -29.49 -1.95 0.40
N GLU A 351 -30.51 -1.47 -0.31
CA GLU A 351 -30.96 -2.09 -1.56
C GLU A 351 -29.97 -1.86 -2.70
N SER A 352 -29.28 -0.71 -2.75
CA SER A 352 -28.21 -0.51 -3.74
C SER A 352 -27.02 -1.43 -3.50
N GLN A 353 -26.69 -1.71 -2.22
CA GLN A 353 -25.66 -2.70 -1.87
C GLN A 353 -26.08 -4.11 -2.30
N LYS A 354 -27.34 -4.52 -2.05
CA LYS A 354 -27.85 -5.82 -2.52
C LYS A 354 -27.79 -5.94 -4.04
N GLN A 355 -28.32 -4.95 -4.74
CA GLN A 355 -28.43 -4.97 -6.20
C GLN A 355 -27.05 -5.02 -6.87
N ARG A 356 -26.04 -4.36 -6.28
CA ARG A 356 -24.64 -4.42 -6.74
C ARG A 356 -24.15 -5.87 -6.87
N PHE A 357 -24.49 -6.76 -5.96
CA PHE A 357 -24.07 -8.16 -6.03
C PHE A 357 -24.98 -8.99 -6.95
N LEU A 358 -26.30 -8.80 -6.85
CA LEU A 358 -27.27 -9.53 -7.68
C LEU A 358 -27.08 -9.26 -9.18
N ASP A 359 -26.81 -8.02 -9.56
CA ASP A 359 -26.51 -7.62 -10.95
C ASP A 359 -25.21 -8.25 -11.49
N ASN A 360 -24.33 -8.71 -10.59
CA ASN A 360 -23.01 -9.26 -10.92
C ASN A 360 -22.93 -10.76 -10.60
N HIS A 361 -24.02 -11.49 -10.85
CA HIS A 361 -24.11 -12.96 -10.85
C HIS A 361 -23.98 -13.63 -9.47
N TRP A 362 -24.19 -12.89 -8.38
CA TRP A 362 -24.39 -13.49 -7.06
C TRP A 362 -25.85 -13.88 -6.87
N GLU A 363 -26.11 -14.98 -6.16
CA GLU A 363 -27.43 -15.62 -6.12
C GLU A 363 -28.28 -15.17 -4.92
N HIS A 364 -27.64 -14.99 -3.77
CA HIS A 364 -28.30 -14.54 -2.54
C HIS A 364 -27.45 -13.48 -1.86
N VAL A 365 -28.08 -12.42 -1.36
CA VAL A 365 -27.39 -11.29 -0.74
C VAL A 365 -28.18 -10.81 0.46
N ASP A 366 -27.56 -10.86 1.63
CA ASP A 366 -28.07 -10.25 2.85
C ASP A 366 -27.18 -9.08 3.26
N VAL A 367 -27.80 -8.02 3.78
CA VAL A 367 -27.08 -6.79 4.14
C VAL A 367 -27.68 -6.25 5.42
N TRP A 368 -26.81 -5.90 6.36
CA TRP A 368 -27.17 -5.26 7.64
C TRP A 368 -26.31 -4.03 7.88
N THR A 369 -26.91 -3.00 8.46
CA THR A 369 -26.13 -1.89 8.98
C THR A 369 -25.26 -2.37 10.15
N MET A 370 -24.12 -1.71 10.37
CA MET A 370 -23.28 -2.00 11.51
C MET A 370 -23.99 -1.71 12.83
N ASN A 371 -24.98 -0.81 12.82
CA ASN A 371 -25.80 -0.54 13.99
C ASN A 371 -26.66 -1.77 14.37
N GLU A 372 -27.29 -2.42 13.39
CA GLU A 372 -28.02 -3.67 13.62
C GLU A 372 -27.10 -4.79 14.08
N ILE A 373 -25.90 -4.89 13.49
CA ILE A 373 -24.91 -5.89 13.87
C ILE A 373 -24.47 -5.70 15.32
N TYR A 374 -24.09 -4.47 15.69
CA TYR A 374 -23.66 -4.11 17.03
C TYR A 374 -24.74 -4.41 18.09
N GLN A 375 -25.98 -4.04 17.81
CA GLN A 375 -27.08 -4.17 18.77
C GLN A 375 -27.64 -5.59 18.91
N LYS A 376 -27.62 -6.40 17.84
CA LYS A 376 -28.40 -7.65 17.80
C LYS A 376 -27.61 -8.91 17.44
N LYS A 377 -26.42 -8.75 16.84
CA LYS A 377 -25.72 -9.86 16.18
C LYS A 377 -24.37 -10.17 16.82
N LEU A 378 -23.72 -9.17 17.43
CA LEU A 378 -22.52 -9.39 18.24
C LEU A 378 -22.88 -9.93 19.65
N PRO A 379 -21.99 -10.69 20.29
CA PRO A 379 -22.19 -11.15 21.67
C PRO A 379 -22.36 -9.97 22.63
N GLN A 380 -23.50 -9.92 23.34
CA GLN A 380 -23.89 -8.75 24.13
C GLN A 380 -23.09 -8.61 25.44
N ASP A 381 -22.50 -9.69 25.91
CA ASP A 381 -21.49 -9.69 26.97
C ASP A 381 -20.21 -8.97 26.52
N GLU A 382 -19.74 -9.23 25.30
CA GLU A 382 -18.59 -8.51 24.74
C GLU A 382 -18.92 -7.03 24.43
N VAL A 383 -20.12 -6.72 23.94
CA VAL A 383 -20.58 -5.32 23.80
C VAL A 383 -20.52 -4.60 25.15
N LYS A 384 -21.04 -5.20 26.23
CA LYS A 384 -20.94 -4.60 27.57
C LYS A 384 -19.50 -4.42 28.03
N ARG A 385 -18.63 -5.38 27.75
CA ARG A 385 -17.20 -5.31 28.09
C ARG A 385 -16.53 -4.13 27.41
N ILE A 386 -16.72 -3.97 26.09
CA ILE A 386 -16.07 -2.90 25.33
C ILE A 386 -16.67 -1.52 25.64
N GLU A 387 -17.97 -1.43 25.93
CA GLU A 387 -18.60 -0.17 26.34
C GLU A 387 -18.11 0.34 27.70
N ALA A 388 -17.52 -0.54 28.51
CA ALA A 388 -16.91 -0.20 29.80
C ALA A 388 -15.43 0.22 29.71
N ILE A 389 -14.78 0.11 28.55
CA ILE A 389 -13.37 0.49 28.37
C ILE A 389 -13.20 2.01 28.40
N GLU A 390 -14.01 2.72 27.62
CA GLU A 390 -14.00 4.18 27.50
C GLU A 390 -15.41 4.73 27.69
N LEU A 391 -15.52 5.86 28.39
CA LEU A 391 -16.77 6.60 28.51
C LEU A 391 -17.15 7.21 27.15
N LEU A 392 -18.40 7.02 26.73
CA LEU A 392 -18.97 7.66 25.55
C LEU A 392 -20.24 8.38 25.97
N ASP A 393 -20.14 9.71 26.08
CA ASP A 393 -21.26 10.57 26.50
C ASP A 393 -22.30 10.73 25.37
N GLU A 394 -21.84 10.83 24.12
CA GLU A 394 -22.69 11.03 22.93
C GLU A 394 -22.94 9.71 22.17
N ARG A 395 -23.93 8.93 22.62
CA ARG A 395 -24.27 7.63 22.00
C ARG A 395 -24.87 7.78 20.60
N GLU A 396 -25.45 8.93 20.32
CA GLU A 396 -26.03 9.28 19.03
C GLU A 396 -24.96 9.31 17.94
N LEU A 397 -23.74 9.79 18.23
CA LEU A 397 -22.63 9.80 17.26
C LEU A 397 -22.23 8.40 16.84
N LEU A 398 -22.09 7.47 17.81
CA LEU A 398 -21.81 6.07 17.49
C LEU A 398 -22.94 5.44 16.67
N THR A 399 -24.19 5.71 17.05
CA THR A 399 -25.36 5.19 16.32
C THR A 399 -25.39 5.69 14.89
N GLN A 400 -25.16 6.99 14.68
CA GLN A 400 -25.06 7.60 13.35
C GLN A 400 -23.91 6.99 12.55
N LEU A 401 -22.71 6.89 13.13
CA LEU A 401 -21.55 6.28 12.49
C LEU A 401 -21.86 4.85 12.05
N LEU A 402 -22.38 4.00 12.94
CA LEU A 402 -22.69 2.60 12.64
C LEU A 402 -23.88 2.43 11.68
N HIS A 403 -24.78 3.42 11.58
CA HIS A 403 -25.86 3.43 10.59
C HIS A 403 -25.36 3.68 9.16
N HIS A 404 -24.16 4.27 9.02
CA HIS A 404 -23.55 4.64 7.75
C HIS A 404 -22.50 3.64 7.25
N TYR A 405 -22.39 2.48 7.90
CA TYR A 405 -21.61 1.35 7.41
C TYR A 405 -22.48 0.10 7.42
N CYS A 406 -22.21 -0.83 6.51
CA CYS A 406 -22.89 -2.12 6.45
C CYS A 406 -21.92 -3.27 6.26
N ILE A 407 -22.39 -4.48 6.56
CA ILE A 407 -21.84 -5.71 5.98
C ILE A 407 -22.86 -6.27 5.00
N ALA A 408 -22.43 -6.48 3.76
CA ALA A 408 -23.13 -7.28 2.77
C ALA A 408 -22.46 -8.65 2.66
N ILE A 409 -23.26 -9.71 2.73
CA ILE A 409 -22.81 -11.09 2.50
C ILE A 409 -23.54 -11.61 1.28
N ALA A 410 -22.78 -11.84 0.21
CA ALA A 410 -23.27 -12.41 -1.03
C ALA A 410 -22.79 -13.86 -1.18
N THR A 411 -23.63 -14.72 -1.76
CA THR A 411 -23.28 -16.13 -1.95
C THR A 411 -23.61 -16.61 -3.35
N LYS A 412 -22.84 -17.59 -3.82
CA LYS A 412 -23.00 -18.27 -5.10
C LYS A 412 -22.75 -19.76 -4.92
N GLY A 413 -23.62 -20.61 -5.46
CA GLY A 413 -23.38 -22.05 -5.55
C GLY A 413 -23.35 -22.77 -4.20
N ILE A 414 -23.94 -22.17 -3.16
CA ILE A 414 -23.99 -22.73 -1.81
C ILE A 414 -25.24 -23.57 -1.54
N ALA A 415 -26.37 -23.29 -2.22
CA ALA A 415 -27.67 -23.84 -1.84
C ALA A 415 -27.74 -25.39 -1.86
N ALA A 416 -26.96 -26.04 -2.73
CA ALA A 416 -26.96 -27.49 -2.87
C ALA A 416 -26.01 -28.22 -1.89
N LYS A 417 -24.92 -27.56 -1.47
CA LYS A 417 -23.84 -28.21 -0.68
C LYS A 417 -23.71 -27.67 0.74
N TYR A 418 -24.05 -26.40 0.95
CA TYR A 418 -23.87 -25.67 2.19
C TYR A 418 -25.08 -24.74 2.47
N PRO A 419 -26.30 -25.27 2.60
CA PRO A 419 -27.50 -24.45 2.84
C PRO A 419 -27.40 -23.58 4.10
N GLN A 420 -26.60 -24.00 5.08
CA GLN A 420 -26.29 -23.26 6.30
C GLN A 420 -25.58 -21.91 6.06
N LEU A 421 -24.81 -21.78 4.96
CA LEU A 421 -24.11 -20.52 4.61
C LEU A 421 -25.07 -19.41 4.13
N LYS A 422 -26.39 -19.64 4.20
CA LYS A 422 -27.40 -18.58 4.05
C LYS A 422 -27.63 -17.80 5.35
N CYS A 423 -27.08 -18.25 6.47
CA CYS A 423 -27.25 -17.60 7.77
C CYS A 423 -25.90 -17.56 8.52
N PHE A 424 -25.26 -16.40 8.51
CA PHE A 424 -23.98 -16.18 9.22
C PHE A 424 -24.14 -15.61 10.63
N PHE A 425 -25.33 -15.15 10.99
CA PHE A 425 -25.61 -14.49 12.27
C PHE A 425 -26.94 -14.86 12.90
#